data_AF-A0A1Q2HVJ4-F1
#
_entry.id   AF-A0A1Q2HVJ4-F1
#
_cell.length_a   1.000
_cell.length_b   1.000
_cell.length_c   1.000
_cell.angle_alpha   90.00
_cell.angle_beta   90.00
_cell.angle_gamma   90.00
#
_symmetry.space_group_name_H-M   'P 1'
#
loop_
_entity.id
_entity.type
_entity.pdbx_description
1 polymer ?
#
loop_
_entity_poly.entity_id
_entity_poly.type
_entity_poly.pdbx_seq_one_letter_code
_entity_poly.pdbx_strand_id
1 'polypeptide(L)'
;MADSFSELRGAGGSNKPWIAAGVSALAFALIMIALAAAWWSARPQAEPNQLPATVTVTAQPSEQTTAPDELAPAGTYSGRFNSLDPATETQSWVAVATFGGGSATLTYPDSGCSVLIDESLDNHPLTQACITTPGTTGTWEIDASEAGLVHMTFLEDNQPIAGGTLSIGLPG
;
A
#
# COMPACT_ATOMS: atom_id res chain seq x y z
N MET A 1 -50.21 -64.46 7.78
CA MET A 1 -49.07 -64.67 6.86
C MET A 1 -48.47 -63.31 6.62
N ALA A 2 -47.31 -63.02 7.20
CA ALA A 2 -46.66 -61.72 7.09
C ALA A 2 -45.80 -61.70 5.83
N ASP A 3 -45.99 -60.72 4.96
CA ASP A 3 -45.26 -60.61 3.70
C ASP A 3 -43.78 -60.31 3.94
N SER A 4 -42.92 -61.19 3.43
CA SER A 4 -41.46 -61.20 3.54
C SER A 4 -40.76 -59.96 2.94
N PHE A 5 -41.51 -59.01 2.40
CA PHE A 5 -41.01 -57.77 1.79
C PHE A 5 -41.14 -56.54 2.70
N SER A 6 -41.72 -56.69 3.90
CA SER A 6 -41.82 -55.61 4.90
C SER A 6 -40.44 -55.18 5.43
N GLU A 7 -39.51 -56.12 5.58
CA GLU A 7 -38.16 -55.85 6.13
C GLU A 7 -37.28 -55.02 5.19
N LEU A 8 -37.52 -55.10 3.87
CA LEU A 8 -36.74 -54.37 2.86
C LEU A 8 -37.16 -52.90 2.71
N ARG A 9 -38.33 -52.49 3.22
CA ARG A 9 -38.71 -51.06 3.25
C ARG A 9 -38.05 -50.29 4.39
N GLY A 10 -37.53 -50.99 5.42
CA GLY A 10 -36.82 -50.39 6.55
C GLY A 10 -35.30 -50.29 6.36
N ALA A 11 -34.73 -50.99 5.38
CA ALA A 11 -33.28 -51.09 5.18
C ALA A 11 -32.65 -49.90 4.40
N GLY A 12 -33.46 -48.96 3.93
CA GLY A 12 -32.98 -47.71 3.35
C GLY A 12 -32.58 -46.72 4.44
N GLY A 13 -31.34 -46.82 4.92
CA GLY A 13 -30.77 -45.82 5.83
C GLY A 13 -30.95 -44.41 5.28
N SER A 14 -31.29 -43.45 6.16
CA SER A 14 -31.56 -42.07 5.74
C SER A 14 -30.33 -41.45 5.08
N ASN A 15 -30.42 -41.11 3.79
CA ASN A 15 -29.37 -40.39 3.05
C ASN A 15 -29.31 -38.89 3.39
N LYS A 16 -30.19 -38.41 4.29
CA LYS A 16 -30.27 -37.00 4.70
C LYS A 16 -28.93 -36.37 5.15
N PRO A 17 -28.06 -37.01 5.95
CA PRO A 17 -26.80 -36.38 6.37
C PRO A 17 -25.82 -36.23 5.20
N TRP A 18 -25.77 -37.20 4.28
CA TRP A 18 -24.94 -37.12 3.08
C TRP A 18 -25.41 -36.05 2.11
N ILE A 19 -26.74 -35.94 1.93
CA ILE A 19 -27.33 -34.87 1.12
C ILE A 19 -27.07 -33.51 1.77
N ALA A 20 -27.26 -33.38 3.08
CA ALA A 20 -26.99 -32.14 3.80
C ALA A 20 -25.51 -31.72 3.70
N ALA A 21 -24.57 -32.66 3.81
CA ALA A 21 -23.15 -32.42 3.62
C ALA A 21 -22.81 -31.99 2.18
N GLY A 22 -23.44 -32.61 1.18
CA GLY A 22 -23.26 -32.22 -0.22
C GLY A 22 -23.78 -30.81 -0.50
N VAL A 23 -24.98 -30.48 0.00
CA VAL A 23 -25.59 -29.15 -0.18
C VAL A 23 -24.80 -28.07 0.55
N SER A 24 -24.31 -28.34 1.77
CA SER A 24 -23.49 -27.38 2.50
C SER A 24 -22.15 -27.14 1.81
N ALA A 25 -21.47 -28.20 1.34
CA ALA A 25 -20.23 -28.08 0.58
C ALA A 25 -20.42 -27.25 -0.70
N LEU A 26 -21.53 -27.46 -1.41
CA LEU A 26 -21.87 -26.68 -2.61
C LEU A 26 -22.10 -25.19 -2.26
N ALA A 27 -22.82 -24.91 -1.18
CA ALA A 27 -23.06 -23.54 -0.74
C ALA A 27 -21.76 -22.81 -0.37
N PHE A 28 -20.86 -23.48 0.36
CA PHE A 28 -19.54 -22.92 0.68
C PHE A 28 -18.70 -22.65 -0.57
N ALA A 29 -18.69 -23.57 -1.54
CA ALA A 29 -17.97 -23.38 -2.80
C ALA A 29 -18.48 -22.14 -3.55
N LEU A 30 -19.81 -21.94 -3.62
CA LEU A 30 -20.40 -20.78 -4.29
C LEU A 30 -20.04 -19.46 -3.60
N ILE A 31 -20.05 -19.43 -2.26
CA ILE A 31 -19.63 -18.24 -1.49
C ILE A 31 -18.17 -17.92 -1.76
N MET A 32 -17.28 -18.93 -1.73
CA MET A 32 -15.85 -18.72 -1.98
C MET A 32 -15.57 -18.24 -3.41
N ILE A 33 -16.28 -18.78 -4.41
CA ILE A 33 -16.19 -18.32 -5.79
C ILE A 33 -16.63 -16.86 -5.91
N ALA A 34 -17.76 -16.49 -5.28
CA ALA A 34 -18.26 -15.13 -5.30
C ALA A 34 -17.28 -14.14 -4.64
N LEU A 35 -16.68 -14.52 -3.49
CA LEU A 35 -15.68 -13.71 -2.81
C LEU A 35 -14.40 -13.55 -3.65
N ALA A 36 -13.93 -14.63 -4.28
CA ALA A 36 -12.77 -14.58 -5.18
C ALA A 36 -13.03 -13.69 -6.40
N ALA A 37 -14.23 -13.77 -6.99
CA ALA A 37 -14.63 -12.92 -8.10
C ALA A 37 -14.75 -11.44 -7.68
N ALA A 38 -15.34 -11.16 -6.52
CA ALA A 38 -15.44 -9.81 -5.98
C ALA A 38 -14.04 -9.22 -5.73
N TRP A 39 -13.16 -9.98 -5.08
CA TRP A 39 -11.78 -9.57 -4.84
C TRP A 39 -11.01 -9.34 -6.14
N TRP A 40 -11.17 -10.20 -7.15
CA TRP A 40 -10.54 -10.00 -8.46
C TRP A 40 -11.10 -8.75 -9.17
N SER A 41 -12.41 -8.51 -9.09
CA SER A 41 -13.05 -7.35 -9.70
C SER A 41 -12.71 -6.03 -9.01
N ALA A 42 -12.40 -6.08 -7.71
CA ALA A 42 -11.97 -4.93 -6.93
C ALA A 42 -10.49 -4.58 -7.14
N ARG A 43 -9.73 -5.42 -7.84
CA ARG A 43 -8.38 -5.03 -8.28
C ARG A 43 -8.54 -3.93 -9.33
N PRO A 44 -7.88 -2.76 -9.15
CA PRO A 44 -7.80 -1.78 -10.22
C PRO A 44 -7.27 -2.49 -11.46
N GLN A 45 -8.01 -2.46 -12.56
CA GLN A 45 -7.48 -2.93 -13.83
C GLN A 45 -6.23 -2.10 -14.09
N ALA A 46 -5.11 -2.77 -14.34
CA ALA A 46 -3.91 -2.09 -14.81
C ALA A 46 -4.32 -1.29 -16.04
N GLU A 47 -4.26 0.03 -15.92
CA GLU A 47 -4.62 0.94 -16.99
C GLU A 47 -3.82 0.52 -18.24
N PRO A 48 -4.42 0.46 -19.43
CA PRO A 48 -3.68 0.15 -20.64
C PRO A 48 -2.51 1.12 -20.68
N ASN A 49 -1.30 0.60 -20.87
CA ASN A 49 -0.04 1.32 -20.87
C ASN A 49 -0.07 2.50 -21.87
N GLN A 50 -0.69 3.60 -21.46
CA GLN A 50 -0.67 4.87 -22.15
C GLN A 50 0.68 5.45 -21.80
N LEU A 51 1.63 5.25 -22.72
CA LEU A 51 2.93 5.92 -22.71
C LEU A 51 2.71 7.37 -22.26
N PRO A 52 3.33 7.82 -21.16
CA PRO A 52 3.05 9.12 -20.58
C PRO A 52 3.29 10.18 -21.65
N ALA A 53 2.28 11.02 -21.90
CA ALA A 53 2.44 12.18 -22.73
C ALA A 53 3.58 13.01 -22.13
N THR A 54 4.65 13.19 -22.90
CA THR A 54 5.82 13.98 -22.48
C THR A 54 5.37 15.43 -22.29
N VAL A 55 5.04 15.79 -21.05
CA VAL A 55 4.83 17.18 -20.66
C VAL A 55 6.22 17.80 -20.58
N THR A 56 6.58 18.62 -21.57
CA THR A 56 7.82 19.39 -21.57
C THR A 56 7.70 20.48 -20.50
N VAL A 57 8.06 20.15 -19.26
CA VAL A 57 8.22 21.12 -18.18
C VAL A 57 9.53 21.86 -18.41
N THR A 58 9.47 23.06 -18.97
CA THR A 58 10.60 24.00 -18.90
C THR A 58 10.73 24.51 -17.47
N ALA A 59 11.34 23.72 -16.59
CA ALA A 59 11.84 24.21 -15.31
C ALA A 59 13.20 24.87 -15.59
N GLN A 60 13.25 26.20 -15.51
CA GLN A 60 14.50 26.93 -15.47
C GLN A 60 15.23 26.57 -14.16
N PRO A 61 16.48 26.08 -14.21
CA PRO A 61 17.26 25.86 -13.00
C PRO A 61 17.48 27.22 -12.34
N SER A 62 16.92 27.41 -11.15
CA SER A 62 17.35 28.48 -10.28
C SER A 62 18.61 27.98 -9.59
N GLU A 63 19.74 28.61 -9.87
CA GLU A 63 20.97 28.40 -9.09
C GLU A 63 20.69 28.83 -7.64
N GLN A 64 20.33 27.88 -6.78
CA GLN A 64 20.20 28.14 -5.34
C GLN A 64 21.61 28.26 -4.75
N THR A 65 22.02 29.52 -4.60
CA THR A 65 23.14 29.91 -3.74
C THR A 65 22.77 29.51 -2.32
N THR A 66 23.40 28.46 -1.81
CA THR A 66 23.18 27.94 -0.45
C THR A 66 23.53 29.02 0.57
N ALA A 67 22.51 29.64 1.17
CA ALA A 67 22.66 30.38 2.41
C ALA A 67 22.69 29.37 3.58
N PRO A 68 23.48 29.59 4.65
CA PRO A 68 23.78 28.56 5.65
C PRO A 68 22.63 28.21 6.62
N ASP A 69 21.45 28.81 6.47
CA ASP A 69 20.31 28.66 7.39
C ASP A 69 19.21 27.72 6.89
N GLU A 70 19.36 27.13 5.69
CA GLU A 70 18.31 26.34 5.04
C GLU A 70 18.67 24.83 5.10
N LEU A 71 18.64 24.23 6.30
CA LEU A 71 18.78 22.77 6.49
C LEU A 71 17.56 21.97 6.01
N ALA A 72 16.52 22.63 5.50
CA ALA A 72 15.37 21.95 4.94
C ALA A 72 15.70 21.48 3.51
N PRO A 73 15.59 20.17 3.21
CA PRO A 73 15.74 19.69 1.84
C PRO A 73 14.75 20.39 0.93
N ALA A 74 15.13 20.64 -0.32
CA ALA A 74 14.27 21.24 -1.33
C ALA A 74 14.40 20.48 -2.65
N GLY A 75 13.27 20.25 -3.31
CA GLY A 75 13.22 19.50 -4.58
C GLY A 75 12.61 18.11 -4.43
N THR A 76 12.70 17.32 -5.50
CA THR A 76 12.08 15.99 -5.58
C THR A 76 13.11 14.88 -5.48
N TYR A 77 12.86 13.96 -4.56
CA TYR A 77 13.70 12.82 -4.24
C TYR A 77 12.90 11.54 -4.44
N SER A 78 13.58 10.48 -4.88
CA SER A 78 12.97 9.18 -5.11
C SER A 78 13.82 8.08 -4.49
N GLY A 79 13.18 7.01 -4.06
CA GLY A 79 13.87 5.89 -3.44
C GLY A 79 12.91 4.82 -2.98
N ARG A 80 13.35 4.04 -1.99
CA ARG A 80 12.57 2.92 -1.47
C ARG A 80 12.59 2.92 0.05
N PHE A 81 11.41 2.82 0.64
CA PHE A 81 11.26 2.54 2.07
C PHE A 81 11.11 1.05 2.29
N ASN A 82 11.66 0.58 3.40
CA ASN A 82 11.51 -0.78 3.88
C ASN A 82 10.81 -0.75 5.23
N SER A 83 10.09 -1.81 5.56
CA SER A 83 9.56 -1.96 6.90
C SER A 83 10.71 -2.10 7.91
N LEU A 84 10.57 -1.41 9.03
CA LEU A 84 11.44 -1.55 10.20
C LEU A 84 10.76 -2.38 11.30
N ASP A 85 9.49 -2.73 11.11
CA ASP A 85 8.75 -3.63 12.00
C ASP A 85 9.12 -5.09 11.70
N PRO A 86 9.58 -5.87 12.72
CA PRO A 86 9.95 -7.26 12.54
C PRO A 86 8.81 -8.16 12.05
N ALA A 87 7.54 -7.79 12.27
CA ALA A 87 6.40 -8.56 11.76
C ALA A 87 6.22 -8.40 10.23
N THR A 88 6.77 -7.34 9.64
CA THR A 88 6.58 -6.95 8.24
C THR A 88 7.88 -6.67 7.48
N GLU A 89 9.02 -7.16 7.97
CA GLU A 89 10.40 -6.89 7.48
C GLU A 89 10.61 -7.08 5.95
N THR A 90 9.78 -7.89 5.30
CA THR A 90 9.86 -8.12 3.84
C THR A 90 9.14 -7.05 3.00
N GLN A 91 8.38 -6.15 3.62
CA GLN A 91 7.62 -5.12 2.92
C GLN A 91 8.53 -3.96 2.53
N SER A 92 8.30 -3.46 1.31
CA SER A 92 9.01 -2.31 0.78
C SER A 92 8.11 -1.52 -0.15
N TRP A 93 8.32 -0.22 -0.20
CA TRP A 93 7.50 0.71 -0.97
C TRP A 93 8.39 1.67 -1.75
N VAL A 94 8.11 1.85 -3.04
CA VAL A 94 8.71 2.94 -3.82
C VAL A 94 8.10 4.25 -3.36
N ALA A 95 8.95 5.24 -3.11
CA ALA A 95 8.56 6.52 -2.54
C ALA A 95 9.15 7.67 -3.35
N VAL A 96 8.34 8.70 -3.57
CA VAL A 96 8.75 9.98 -4.15
C VAL A 96 8.37 11.08 -3.19
N ALA A 97 9.35 11.81 -2.66
CA ALA A 97 9.14 12.93 -1.76
C ALA A 97 9.51 14.25 -2.46
N THR A 98 8.61 15.21 -2.45
CA THR A 98 8.87 16.57 -2.93
C THR A 98 8.83 17.52 -1.75
N PHE A 99 9.97 18.16 -1.47
CA PHE A 99 10.12 19.12 -0.39
C PHE A 99 10.08 20.56 -0.90
N GLY A 100 9.39 21.42 -0.16
CA GLY A 100 9.33 22.85 -0.46
C GLY A 100 8.58 23.65 0.60
N GLY A 101 9.11 24.84 0.91
CA GLY A 101 8.45 25.80 1.81
C GLY A 101 8.18 25.26 3.21
N GLY A 102 9.08 24.44 3.77
CA GLY A 102 8.94 23.86 5.12
C GLY A 102 8.06 22.62 5.21
N SER A 103 7.44 22.20 4.11
CA SER A 103 6.59 21.00 4.03
C SER A 103 7.09 20.03 2.97
N ALA A 104 6.55 18.82 2.96
CA ALA A 104 6.82 17.85 1.91
C ALA A 104 5.56 17.09 1.50
N THR A 105 5.49 16.70 0.23
CA THR A 105 4.50 15.71 -0.22
C THR A 105 5.22 14.41 -0.51
N LEU A 106 4.76 13.33 0.09
CA LEU A 106 5.29 11.99 -0.14
C LEU A 106 4.23 11.18 -0.89
N THR A 107 4.63 10.57 -2.00
CA THR A 107 3.77 9.75 -2.85
C THR A 107 4.36 8.36 -3.00
N TYR A 108 3.51 7.35 -2.87
CA TYR A 108 3.80 5.95 -3.13
C TYR A 108 3.17 5.58 -4.48
N PRO A 109 3.94 5.56 -5.58
CA PRO A 109 3.38 5.41 -6.92
C PRO A 109 2.62 4.10 -7.11
N ASP A 110 3.10 3.02 -6.50
CA ASP A 110 2.53 1.68 -6.65
C ASP A 110 1.13 1.54 -6.04
N SER A 111 0.83 2.32 -5.00
CA SER A 111 -0.47 2.30 -4.33
C SER A 111 -1.35 3.51 -4.65
N GLY A 112 -0.78 4.57 -5.24
CA GLY A 112 -1.46 5.86 -5.40
C GLY A 112 -1.73 6.59 -4.08
N CYS A 113 -1.07 6.17 -2.99
CA CYS A 113 -1.14 6.89 -1.72
C CYS A 113 -0.29 8.16 -1.80
N SER A 114 -0.86 9.29 -1.40
CA SER A 114 -0.13 10.53 -1.22
C SER A 114 -0.44 11.11 0.16
N VAL A 115 0.59 11.61 0.82
CA VAL A 115 0.52 12.22 2.15
C VAL A 115 1.25 13.56 2.13
N LEU A 116 0.75 14.49 2.93
CA LEU A 116 1.40 15.75 3.24
C LEU A 116 2.14 15.59 4.56
N ILE A 117 3.40 16.00 4.58
CA ILE A 117 4.22 16.18 5.77
C ILE A 117 4.27 17.67 6.02
N ASP A 118 3.68 18.13 7.11
CA ASP A 118 3.65 19.55 7.45
C ASP A 118 4.94 20.02 8.12
N GLU A 119 4.97 21.30 8.53
CA GLU A 119 6.12 21.91 9.19
C GLU A 119 6.44 21.29 10.57
N SER A 120 5.47 20.64 11.23
CA SER A 120 5.69 19.88 12.47
C SER A 120 6.11 18.44 12.22
N LEU A 121 6.32 18.05 10.96
CA LEU A 121 6.65 16.69 10.51
C LEU A 121 5.51 15.70 10.74
N ASP A 122 4.29 16.19 10.94
CA ASP A 122 3.10 15.35 11.07
C ASP A 122 2.63 14.89 9.70
N ASN A 123 2.21 13.62 9.64
CA ASN A 123 1.73 12.99 8.43
C ASN A 123 0.21 13.15 8.27
N HIS A 124 -0.21 13.81 7.20
CA HIS A 124 -1.61 14.03 6.82
C HIS A 124 -1.94 13.31 5.52
N PRO A 125 -2.78 12.26 5.53
CA PRO A 125 -3.18 11.58 4.31
C PRO A 125 -3.97 12.49 3.37
N LEU A 126 -3.53 12.59 2.11
CA LEU A 126 -4.25 13.32 1.07
C LEU A 126 -5.21 12.41 0.31
N THR A 127 -4.97 11.09 0.33
CA THR A 127 -5.83 10.09 -0.32
C THR A 127 -6.35 9.06 0.69
N GLN A 128 -7.53 8.48 0.40
CA GLN A 128 -8.16 7.47 1.25
C GLN A 128 -7.48 6.08 1.16
N ALA A 129 -6.49 5.91 0.29
CA ALA A 129 -5.92 4.61 -0.10
C ALA A 129 -4.64 4.22 0.67
N CYS A 130 -4.24 4.98 1.69
CA CYS A 130 -2.99 4.78 2.43
C CYS A 130 -3.02 3.63 3.46
N ILE A 131 -3.79 2.57 3.20
CA ILE A 131 -4.00 1.45 4.16
C ILE A 131 -2.83 0.46 4.11
N THR A 132 -2.18 0.31 2.95
CA THR A 132 -1.09 -0.65 2.71
C THR A 132 0.28 -0.02 2.69
N THR A 133 0.36 1.29 2.97
CA THR A 133 1.59 2.07 2.99
C THR A 133 1.74 2.70 4.37
N PRO A 134 2.97 2.97 4.82
CA PRO A 134 3.19 3.83 5.99
C PRO A 134 2.51 5.18 5.74
N GLY A 135 1.88 5.77 6.76
CA GLY A 135 1.29 7.11 6.63
C GLY A 135 -0.23 7.20 6.80
N THR A 136 -0.82 6.43 7.70
CA THR A 136 -2.17 6.71 8.22
C THR A 136 -2.13 7.87 9.21
N THR A 137 -1.40 7.72 10.31
CA THR A 137 -1.21 8.75 11.34
C THR A 137 0.16 8.54 11.99
N GLY A 138 0.97 9.58 12.11
CA GLY A 138 2.31 9.47 12.66
C GLY A 138 3.17 10.67 12.32
N THR A 139 4.45 10.59 12.67
CA THR A 139 5.43 11.65 12.42
C THR A 139 6.58 11.16 11.57
N TRP A 140 7.28 12.09 10.92
CA TRP A 140 8.47 11.82 10.14
C TRP A 140 9.72 12.35 10.85
N GLU A 141 10.77 11.55 10.83
CA GLU A 141 12.14 12.03 11.05
C GLU A 141 12.82 12.17 9.69
N ILE A 142 13.40 13.34 9.44
CA ILE A 142 13.98 13.71 8.15
C ILE A 142 15.39 14.23 8.39
N ASP A 143 16.38 13.57 7.79
CA ASP A 143 17.78 13.98 7.81
C ASP A 143 18.29 14.17 6.38
N ALA A 144 18.70 15.41 6.07
CA ALA A 144 19.24 15.83 4.78
C ALA A 144 20.68 16.36 4.91
N SER A 145 21.44 15.86 5.90
CA SER A 145 22.83 16.26 6.12
C SER A 145 23.77 15.89 4.97
N GLU A 146 23.44 14.85 4.20
CA GLU A 146 24.17 14.43 3.02
C GLU A 146 23.61 15.08 1.75
N ALA A 147 24.47 15.77 0.99
CA ALA A 147 24.05 16.48 -0.22
C ALA A 147 23.45 15.52 -1.26
N GLY A 148 22.21 15.80 -1.66
CA GLY A 148 21.49 15.01 -2.67
C GLY A 148 20.84 13.73 -2.14
N LEU A 149 20.93 13.46 -0.84
CA LEU A 149 20.27 12.35 -0.16
C LEU A 149 19.37 12.88 0.95
N VAL A 150 18.26 12.20 1.18
CA VAL A 150 17.37 12.45 2.31
C VAL A 150 17.04 11.12 2.95
N HIS A 151 17.43 10.97 4.22
CA HIS A 151 17.01 9.85 5.05
C HIS A 151 15.67 10.20 5.68
N MET A 152 14.71 9.29 5.54
CA MET A 152 13.38 9.45 6.11
C MET A 152 13.01 8.22 6.92
N THR A 153 12.46 8.45 8.10
CA THR A 153 11.91 7.41 8.97
C THR A 153 10.51 7.82 9.39
N PHE A 154 9.54 6.93 9.21
CA PHE A 154 8.17 7.11 9.68
C PHE A 154 8.02 6.48 11.07
N LEU A 155 7.44 7.25 11.99
CA LEU A 155 7.19 6.85 13.35
C LEU A 155 5.70 6.80 13.64
N GLU A 156 5.24 5.68 14.17
CA GLU A 156 3.91 5.51 14.75
C GLU A 156 4.09 5.25 16.25
N ASP A 157 3.41 6.01 17.10
CA ASP A 157 3.59 5.96 18.56
C ASP A 157 5.06 6.03 19.01
N ASN A 158 5.86 6.85 18.31
CA ASN A 158 7.29 7.02 18.54
C ASN A 158 8.13 5.73 18.33
N GLN A 159 7.61 4.78 17.56
CA GLN A 159 8.32 3.59 17.10
C GLN A 159 8.62 3.70 15.60
N PRO A 160 9.85 3.44 15.15
CA PRO A 160 10.19 3.45 13.74
C PRO A 160 9.57 2.23 13.06
N ILE A 161 8.68 2.45 12.10
CA ILE A 161 7.95 1.36 11.41
C ILE A 161 8.32 1.26 9.93
N ALA A 162 8.80 2.34 9.32
CA ALA A 162 9.29 2.31 7.96
C ALA A 162 10.40 3.36 7.78
N GLY A 163 11.35 3.08 6.89
CA GLY A 163 12.37 4.07 6.58
C GLY A 163 13.21 3.72 5.37
N GLY A 164 13.98 4.69 4.92
CA GLY A 164 14.93 4.53 3.83
C GLY A 164 15.56 5.84 3.39
N THR A 165 16.40 5.73 2.37
CA THR A 165 17.09 6.86 1.78
C THR A 165 16.50 7.16 0.42
N LEU A 166 16.15 8.43 0.20
CA LEU A 166 15.73 8.96 -1.07
C LEU A 166 16.88 9.76 -1.69
N SER A 167 17.06 9.66 -3.00
CA SER A 167 18.06 10.42 -3.74
C SER A 167 17.40 11.38 -4.71
N ILE A 168 18.05 12.52 -4.95
CA ILE A 168 17.65 13.42 -6.02
C ILE A 168 17.88 12.68 -7.35
N GLY A 169 16.81 12.45 -8.11
CA GLY A 169 16.90 11.74 -9.38
C GLY A 169 17.84 12.50 -10.33
N LEU A 170 18.85 11.83 -10.87
CA LEU A 170 19.61 12.38 -12.00
C LEU A 170 18.65 12.52 -13.19
N PRO A 171 18.61 13.67 -13.89
CA PRO A 171 17.93 13.73 -15.18
C PRO A 171 18.61 12.72 -16.11
N GLY A 172 17.83 11.75 -16.58
CA GLY A 172 18.23 10.84 -17.66
C GLY A 172 18.24 11.53 -19.02
#